data_AF-A0A7V9J3L0-F1
#
_entry.id   AF-A0A7V9J3L0-F1
#
_cell.length_a   1.000
_cell.length_b   1.000
_cell.length_c   1.000
_cell.angle_alpha   90.00
_cell.angle_beta   90.00
_cell.angle_gamma   90.00
#
_symmetry.space_group_name_H-M   'P 1'
#
loop_
_entity.id
_entity.type
_entity.pdbx_description
1 polymer ?
#
loop_
_entity_poly.entity_id
_entity_poly.type
_entity_poly.pdbx_seq_one_letter_code
_entity_poly.pdbx_strand_id
1 'polypeptide(L)'
;LTGPAGVECRRGSGLSSNNHQVVFQFAQAATFTGATCGGVATTTSVSGNEVTVNCNGIANAQTVTASLLNVIDGTGPARTVSVPMSVLLGDTNADRSVNSADIGQTKSRSGQPVSAANFRSDVNVDGTLNSADIGLVKSKSGTALP
;
A
#
# COMPACT_ATOMS: atom_id res chain seq x y z
N LEU A 1 15.10 1.02 -6.11
CA LEU A 1 13.92 1.82 -6.50
C LEU A 1 14.23 3.28 -6.22
N THR A 2 14.07 4.13 -7.21
CA THR A 2 14.24 5.59 -7.08
C THR A 2 12.89 6.24 -7.39
N GLY A 3 12.49 7.25 -6.63
CA GLY A 3 11.25 7.97 -6.81
C GLY A 3 10.44 8.11 -5.53
N PRO A 4 9.32 8.86 -5.57
CA PRO A 4 8.42 8.99 -4.43
C PRO A 4 7.85 7.63 -4.01
N ALA A 5 7.58 7.49 -2.71
CA ALA A 5 6.85 6.33 -2.19
C ALA A 5 5.48 6.22 -2.86
N GLY A 6 5.06 4.99 -3.19
CA GLY A 6 3.69 4.74 -3.64
C GLY A 6 2.70 5.03 -2.51
N VAL A 7 1.52 5.55 -2.87
CA VAL A 7 0.44 5.86 -1.92
C VAL A 7 -0.60 4.74 -1.95
N GLU A 8 -0.73 3.98 -0.87
CA GLU A 8 -1.86 3.08 -0.66
C GLU A 8 -3.05 3.89 -0.13
N CYS A 9 -4.08 4.00 -0.97
CA CYS A 9 -5.25 4.82 -0.72
C CYS A 9 -6.47 4.04 -0.23
N ARG A 10 -6.35 2.71 -0.17
CA ARG A 10 -7.45 1.82 0.19
C ARG A 10 -7.24 1.29 1.61
N ARG A 11 -8.33 0.80 2.17
CA ARG A 11 -8.37 0.26 3.52
C ARG A 11 -9.18 -1.02 3.56
N GLY A 12 -8.61 -2.06 4.15
CA GLY A 12 -9.36 -3.28 4.45
C GLY A 12 -10.48 -3.05 5.46
N SER A 13 -11.31 -4.08 5.66
CA SER A 13 -12.39 -4.09 6.63
C SER A 13 -11.99 -4.83 7.91
N GLY A 14 -12.74 -4.60 9.00
CA GLY A 14 -12.55 -5.30 10.28
C GLY A 14 -11.13 -5.21 10.84
N LEU A 15 -10.57 -6.38 11.21
CA LEU A 15 -9.23 -6.51 11.78
C LEU A 15 -8.10 -6.14 10.81
N SER A 16 -8.39 -6.10 9.51
CA SER A 16 -7.41 -5.75 8.46
C SER A 16 -7.42 -4.26 8.11
N SER A 17 -8.14 -3.44 8.87
CA SER A 17 -8.36 -2.03 8.55
C SER A 17 -7.13 -1.14 8.56
N ASN A 18 -6.02 -1.53 9.17
CA ASN A 18 -4.75 -0.80 9.08
C ASN A 18 -3.61 -1.74 8.69
N ASN A 19 -3.95 -2.85 8.01
CA ASN A 19 -2.98 -3.83 7.56
C ASN A 19 -2.77 -3.67 6.06
N HIS A 20 -1.50 -3.60 5.68
CA HIS A 20 -1.05 -3.42 4.32
C HIS A 20 0.03 -4.46 4.02
N GLN A 21 0.31 -4.66 2.74
CA GLN A 21 1.35 -5.57 2.29
C GLN A 21 2.29 -4.84 1.34
N VAL A 22 3.59 -5.08 1.52
CA VAL A 22 4.61 -4.67 0.57
C VAL A 22 5.21 -5.92 -0.05
N VAL A 23 5.08 -6.03 -1.37
CA VAL A 23 5.54 -7.18 -2.13
C VAL A 23 6.89 -6.85 -2.77
N PHE A 24 7.91 -7.62 -2.41
CA PHE A 24 9.24 -7.54 -3.01
C PHE A 24 9.36 -8.64 -4.06
N GLN A 25 9.48 -8.22 -5.32
CA GLN A 25 9.73 -9.13 -6.43
C GLN A 25 11.22 -9.17 -6.75
N PHE A 26 11.84 -10.34 -6.61
CA PHE A 26 13.24 -10.57 -6.97
C PHE A 26 13.35 -11.28 -8.32
N ALA A 27 14.51 -11.16 -8.98
CA ALA A 27 14.79 -11.89 -10.21
C ALA A 27 14.91 -13.41 -9.97
N GLN A 28 15.38 -13.80 -8.78
CA GLN A 28 15.56 -15.18 -8.33
C GLN A 28 15.09 -15.31 -6.89
N ALA A 29 14.93 -16.56 -6.40
CA ALA A 29 14.60 -16.79 -5.01
C ALA A 29 15.64 -16.14 -4.08
N ALA A 30 15.16 -15.41 -3.08
CA ALA A 30 16.01 -14.69 -2.14
C ALA A 30 15.89 -15.30 -0.74
N THR A 31 17.00 -15.33 0.01
CA THR A 31 17.00 -15.61 1.45
C THR A 31 17.18 -14.30 2.21
N PHE A 32 16.69 -14.24 3.44
CA PHE A 32 16.74 -13.07 4.31
C PHE A 32 16.60 -13.52 5.76
N THR A 33 17.01 -12.69 6.72
CA THR A 33 16.97 -13.05 8.15
C THR A 33 15.79 -12.45 8.90
N GLY A 34 15.08 -11.49 8.30
CA GLY A 34 13.90 -10.89 8.90
C GLY A 34 13.35 -9.73 8.09
N ALA A 35 12.21 -9.20 8.52
CA ALA A 35 11.58 -8.03 7.93
C ALA A 35 11.15 -7.04 9.00
N THR A 36 11.14 -5.76 8.64
CA THR A 36 10.55 -4.69 9.45
C THR A 36 9.60 -3.85 8.62
N CYS A 37 8.61 -3.24 9.27
CA CYS A 37 7.79 -2.20 8.68
C CYS A 37 7.63 -1.05 9.67
N GLY A 38 8.03 0.16 9.28
CA GLY A 38 8.09 1.30 10.20
C GLY A 38 9.07 1.08 11.37
N GLY A 39 10.10 0.25 11.16
CA GLY A 39 11.06 -0.13 12.20
C GLY A 39 10.60 -1.26 13.13
N VAL A 40 9.35 -1.73 13.02
CA VAL A 40 8.82 -2.83 13.84
C VAL A 40 9.00 -4.16 13.12
N ALA A 41 9.50 -5.18 13.82
CA ALA A 41 9.63 -6.53 13.27
C ALA A 41 8.27 -7.07 12.85
N THR A 42 8.21 -7.71 11.68
CA THR A 42 6.95 -8.22 11.14
C THR A 42 7.08 -9.55 10.43
N THR A 43 5.95 -10.18 10.14
CA THR A 43 5.87 -11.45 9.44
C THR A 43 6.01 -11.28 7.94
N THR A 44 6.49 -12.34 7.30
CA THR A 44 6.62 -12.45 5.85
C THR A 44 5.99 -13.73 5.34
N SER A 45 5.51 -13.70 4.10
CA SER A 45 5.23 -14.90 3.30
C SER A 45 6.11 -14.90 2.05
N VAL A 46 6.49 -16.10 1.59
CA VAL A 46 7.36 -16.27 0.42
C VAL A 46 6.66 -17.19 -0.59
N SER A 47 6.65 -16.78 -1.85
CA SER A 47 6.13 -17.56 -2.97
C SER A 47 7.11 -17.46 -4.13
N GLY A 48 7.93 -18.49 -4.34
CA GLY A 48 9.00 -18.46 -5.36
C GLY A 48 10.04 -17.36 -5.09
N ASN A 49 10.08 -16.37 -5.97
CA ASN A 49 10.94 -15.18 -5.88
C ASN A 49 10.20 -13.92 -5.39
N GLU A 50 8.96 -14.08 -4.91
CA GLU A 50 8.18 -13.03 -4.29
C GLU A 50 8.24 -13.15 -2.76
N VAL A 51 8.56 -12.04 -2.09
CA VAL A 51 8.53 -11.93 -0.62
C VAL A 51 7.54 -10.85 -0.23
N THR A 52 6.47 -11.24 0.47
CA THR A 52 5.45 -10.33 0.96
C THR A 52 5.72 -9.98 2.43
N VAL A 53 5.93 -8.70 2.72
CA VAL A 53 6.07 -8.14 4.07
C VAL A 53 4.70 -7.63 4.55
N ASN A 54 4.22 -8.15 5.68
CA ASN A 54 2.93 -7.74 6.24
C ASN A 54 3.09 -6.52 7.16
N CYS A 55 2.64 -5.35 6.76
CA CYS A 55 2.70 -4.13 7.55
C CYS A 55 1.39 -3.94 8.34
N ASN A 56 1.40 -4.25 9.63
CA ASN A 56 0.19 -4.21 10.47
C ASN A 56 0.13 -2.93 11.31
N GLY A 57 -1.08 -2.42 11.55
CA GLY A 57 -1.29 -1.26 12.43
C GLY A 57 -0.73 0.05 11.88
N ILE A 58 -0.61 0.19 10.56
CA ILE A 58 -0.13 1.42 9.93
C ILE A 58 -1.28 2.43 9.94
N ALA A 59 -1.17 3.46 10.80
CA ALA A 59 -2.07 4.60 10.80
C ALA A 59 -2.13 5.33 9.44
N ASN A 60 -3.21 6.09 9.24
CA ASN A 60 -3.41 6.93 8.06
C ASN A 60 -2.49 8.16 8.05
N ALA A 61 -2.25 8.71 6.85
CA ALA A 61 -1.50 9.95 6.62
C ALA A 61 -0.05 9.88 7.15
N GLN A 62 0.66 8.81 6.78
CA GLN A 62 2.08 8.65 7.11
C GLN A 62 2.83 7.92 6.00
N THR A 63 4.17 7.98 6.08
CA THR A 63 5.06 7.17 5.26
C THR A 63 5.89 6.27 6.17
N VAL A 64 5.86 4.96 5.92
CA VAL A 64 6.63 3.96 6.64
C VAL A 64 7.57 3.23 5.68
N THR A 65 8.69 2.73 6.18
CA THR A 65 9.62 1.94 5.38
C THR A 65 9.48 0.47 5.70
N ALA A 66 9.17 -0.34 4.69
CA ALA A 66 9.29 -1.79 4.76
C ALA A 66 10.72 -2.19 4.39
N SER A 67 11.34 -3.07 5.18
CA SER A 67 12.71 -3.52 4.95
C SER A 67 12.83 -5.03 5.09
N LEU A 68 13.54 -5.67 4.18
CA LEU A 68 14.06 -7.04 4.31
C LEU A 68 15.53 -6.97 4.72
N LEU A 69 15.90 -7.74 5.74
CA LEU A 69 17.23 -7.72 6.36
C LEU A 69 18.09 -8.87 5.85
N ASN A 70 19.37 -8.59 5.58
CA ASN A 70 20.36 -9.56 5.11
C ASN A 70 19.88 -10.38 3.90
N VAL A 71 19.30 -9.69 2.91
CA VAL A 71 18.83 -10.31 1.68
C VAL A 71 20.01 -10.82 0.86
N ILE A 72 19.93 -12.08 0.44
CA ILE A 72 20.83 -12.72 -0.53
C ILE A 72 19.95 -13.25 -1.67
N ASP A 73 20.08 -12.65 -2.84
CA ASP A 73 19.29 -12.95 -4.05
C ASP A 73 20.17 -13.36 -5.24
N GLY A 74 21.35 -13.93 -4.95
CA GLY A 74 22.35 -14.35 -5.93
C GLY A 74 23.71 -14.62 -5.28
N THR A 75 24.80 -14.37 -6.00
CA THR A 75 26.19 -14.56 -5.51
C THR A 75 26.79 -13.33 -4.82
N GLY A 76 26.02 -12.25 -4.70
CA GLY A 76 26.46 -11.00 -4.08
C GLY A 76 26.42 -11.05 -2.54
N PRO A 77 26.99 -10.01 -1.88
CA PRO A 77 26.92 -9.89 -0.43
C PRO A 77 25.48 -9.66 0.06
N ALA A 78 25.22 -10.08 1.30
CA ALA A 78 23.96 -9.80 1.96
C ALA A 78 23.74 -8.29 2.10
N ARG A 79 22.50 -7.82 1.90
CA ARG A 79 22.15 -6.41 2.02
C ARG A 79 20.75 -6.19 2.56
N THR A 80 20.51 -5.03 3.14
CA THR A 80 19.14 -4.60 3.47
C THR A 80 18.48 -4.04 2.21
N VAL A 81 17.25 -4.49 1.93
CA VAL A 81 16.42 -3.96 0.83
C VAL A 81 15.22 -3.26 1.46
N SER A 82 15.11 -1.94 1.23
CA SER A 82 14.08 -1.11 1.84
C SER A 82 13.25 -0.39 0.78
N VAL A 83 11.93 -0.32 1.01
CA VAL A 83 10.97 0.39 0.16
C VAL A 83 10.06 1.25 1.04
N PRO A 84 9.95 2.56 0.79
CA PRO A 84 8.98 3.39 1.49
C PRO A 84 7.57 3.18 0.91
N MET A 85 6.58 3.14 1.80
CA MET A 85 5.17 3.05 1.49
C MET A 85 4.45 4.20 2.21
N SER A 86 3.73 5.02 1.46
CA SER A 86 2.83 6.02 2.02
C SER A 86 1.43 5.44 2.15
N VAL A 87 0.73 5.76 3.24
CA VAL A 87 -0.68 5.40 3.45
C VAL A 87 -1.46 6.69 3.58
N LEU A 88 -2.37 6.92 2.63
CA LEU A 88 -3.28 8.07 2.66
C LEU A 88 -4.63 7.64 2.09
N LEU A 89 -5.50 7.20 2.99
CA LEU A 89 -6.85 6.73 2.68
C LEU A 89 -7.65 7.78 1.93
N GLY A 90 -8.08 7.44 0.72
CA GLY A 90 -8.86 8.30 -0.15
C GLY A 90 -8.04 9.11 -1.17
N ASP A 91 -6.71 9.05 -1.15
CA ASP A 91 -5.85 9.66 -2.19
C ASP A 91 -5.80 8.76 -3.44
N THR A 92 -6.92 8.74 -4.16
CA THR A 92 -7.17 7.86 -5.29
C THR A 92 -6.28 8.19 -6.49
N ASN A 93 -5.86 9.44 -6.65
CA ASN A 93 -4.96 9.89 -7.72
C ASN A 93 -3.46 9.86 -7.33
N ALA A 94 -3.13 9.54 -6.07
CA ALA A 94 -1.76 9.45 -5.54
C ALA A 94 -0.98 10.79 -5.57
N ASP A 95 -1.68 11.92 -5.45
CA ASP A 95 -1.07 13.26 -5.44
C ASP A 95 -0.63 13.74 -4.04
N ARG A 96 -0.79 12.88 -3.03
CA ARG A 96 -0.44 13.07 -1.62
C ARG A 96 -1.40 13.99 -0.85
N SER A 97 -2.57 14.34 -1.41
CA SER A 97 -3.58 15.19 -0.76
C SER A 97 -5.00 14.77 -1.12
N VAL A 98 -5.79 14.33 -0.14
CA VAL A 98 -7.19 13.96 -0.39
C VAL A 98 -8.04 15.20 -0.59
N ASN A 99 -8.59 15.37 -1.79
CA ASN A 99 -9.35 16.57 -2.12
C ASN A 99 -10.51 16.29 -3.10
N SER A 100 -11.08 17.37 -3.67
CA SER A 100 -12.20 17.28 -4.62
C SER A 100 -11.88 16.47 -5.88
N ALA A 101 -10.61 16.40 -6.29
CA ALA A 101 -10.15 15.59 -7.41
C ALA A 101 -10.37 14.09 -7.14
N ASP A 102 -10.05 13.60 -5.95
CA ASP A 102 -10.29 12.19 -5.57
C ASP A 102 -11.76 11.85 -5.52
N ILE A 103 -12.55 12.77 -4.94
CA ILE A 103 -14.00 12.64 -4.88
C ILE A 103 -14.58 12.56 -6.30
N GLY A 104 -14.11 13.43 -7.20
CA GLY A 104 -14.50 13.46 -8.61
C GLY A 104 -14.11 12.19 -9.35
N GLN A 105 -12.86 11.73 -9.19
CA GLN A 105 -12.37 10.49 -9.80
C GLN A 105 -13.19 9.29 -9.34
N THR A 106 -13.41 9.14 -8.03
CA THR A 106 -14.18 8.03 -7.45
C THR A 106 -15.64 8.06 -7.93
N LYS A 107 -16.27 9.25 -7.98
CA LYS A 107 -17.61 9.42 -8.55
C LYS A 107 -17.68 8.99 -10.01
N SER A 108 -16.71 9.38 -10.83
CA SER A 108 -16.69 9.05 -12.26
C SER A 108 -16.61 7.55 -12.55
N ARG A 109 -16.14 6.78 -11.56
CA ARG A 109 -15.98 5.32 -11.64
C ARG A 109 -17.11 4.54 -10.99
N SER A 110 -18.04 5.21 -10.29
CA SER A 110 -19.18 4.57 -9.63
C SER A 110 -20.03 3.78 -10.62
N GLY A 111 -20.39 2.54 -10.27
CA GLY A 111 -21.16 1.61 -11.10
C GLY A 111 -20.34 0.89 -12.17
N GLN A 112 -19.06 1.23 -12.36
CA GLN A 112 -18.16 0.47 -13.22
C GLN A 112 -17.66 -0.79 -12.50
N PRO A 113 -17.38 -1.89 -13.23
CA PRO A 113 -16.69 -3.02 -12.64
C PRO A 113 -15.27 -2.64 -12.20
N VAL A 114 -14.80 -3.25 -11.10
CA VAL A 114 -13.42 -3.11 -10.65
C VAL A 114 -12.46 -3.77 -11.64
N SER A 115 -11.36 -3.09 -11.92
CA SER A 115 -10.33 -3.47 -12.89
C SER A 115 -8.97 -2.90 -12.48
N ALA A 116 -7.90 -3.35 -13.13
CA ALA A 116 -6.56 -2.81 -12.93
C ALA A 116 -6.44 -1.29 -13.19
N ALA A 117 -7.38 -0.67 -13.92
CA ALA A 117 -7.35 0.76 -14.19
C ALA A 117 -8.06 1.61 -13.12
N ASN A 118 -8.96 1.03 -12.32
CA ASN A 118 -9.84 1.77 -11.41
C ASN A 118 -9.90 1.24 -9.97
N PHE A 119 -9.20 0.13 -9.65
CA PHE A 119 -9.20 -0.48 -8.32
C PHE A 119 -8.81 0.48 -7.18
N ARG A 120 -8.06 1.55 -7.46
CA ARG A 120 -7.73 2.58 -6.47
C ARG A 120 -8.96 3.34 -5.95
N SER A 121 -10.05 3.37 -6.71
CA SER A 121 -11.31 3.99 -6.30
C SER A 121 -12.22 3.05 -5.52
N ASP A 122 -11.88 1.76 -5.42
CA ASP A 122 -12.50 0.80 -4.51
C ASP A 122 -11.75 0.92 -3.17
N VAL A 123 -12.04 2.00 -2.45
CA VAL A 123 -11.25 2.43 -1.29
C VAL A 123 -11.56 1.62 -0.04
N ASN A 124 -12.72 0.94 0.00
CA ASN A 124 -13.09 0.02 1.06
C ASN A 124 -12.79 -1.46 0.72
N VAL A 125 -12.32 -1.73 -0.50
CA VAL A 125 -11.87 -3.05 -0.99
C VAL A 125 -12.99 -4.10 -0.92
N ASP A 126 -14.21 -3.70 -1.29
CA ASP A 126 -15.38 -4.59 -1.30
C ASP A 126 -15.69 -5.18 -2.69
N GLY A 127 -14.93 -4.78 -3.71
CA GLY A 127 -15.09 -5.24 -5.09
C GLY A 127 -16.16 -4.48 -5.87
N THR A 128 -16.75 -3.42 -5.30
CA THR A 128 -17.79 -2.62 -5.94
C THR A 128 -17.50 -1.13 -5.84
N LEU A 129 -17.49 -0.44 -6.98
CA LEU A 129 -17.30 1.02 -7.00
C LEU A 129 -18.64 1.72 -6.83
N ASN A 130 -18.90 2.32 -5.67
CA ASN A 130 -20.21 2.89 -5.38
C ASN A 130 -20.17 4.11 -4.42
N SER A 131 -21.33 4.50 -3.90
CA SER A 131 -21.47 5.63 -2.97
C SER A 131 -20.73 5.48 -1.65
N ALA A 132 -20.45 4.26 -1.20
CA ALA A 132 -19.66 3.96 -0.02
C ALA A 132 -18.22 4.44 -0.18
N ASP A 133 -17.60 4.17 -1.33
CA ASP A 133 -16.27 4.69 -1.68
C ASP A 133 -16.24 6.21 -1.67
N ILE A 134 -17.21 6.81 -2.37
CA ILE A 134 -17.34 8.27 -2.47
C ILE A 134 -17.50 8.89 -1.08
N GLY A 135 -18.30 8.26 -0.21
CA GLY A 135 -18.50 8.69 1.17
C GLY A 135 -17.22 8.59 1.98
N LEU A 136 -16.45 7.51 1.81
CA LEU A 136 -15.18 7.31 2.50
C LEU A 136 -14.14 8.35 2.06
N VAL A 137 -13.97 8.60 0.75
CA VAL A 137 -13.07 9.65 0.26
C VAL A 137 -13.47 11.03 0.78
N LYS A 138 -14.77 11.37 0.74
CA LYS A 138 -15.26 12.64 1.30
C LYS A 138 -14.92 12.79 2.78
N SER A 139 -15.02 11.73 3.57
CA SER A 139 -14.69 11.76 5.00
C SER A 139 -13.21 12.02 5.29
N LYS A 140 -12.34 11.91 4.28
CA LYS A 140 -10.89 12.13 4.36
C LYS A 140 -10.42 13.39 3.64
N SER A 141 -11.32 14.13 3.00
CA SER A 141 -10.99 15.40 2.35
C SER A 141 -10.27 16.35 3.31
N GLY A 142 -9.15 16.93 2.85
CA GLY A 142 -8.28 17.79 3.65
C GLY A 142 -7.17 17.06 4.41
N THR A 143 -7.11 15.73 4.36
CA THR A 143 -5.94 14.98 4.83
C THR A 143 -4.84 14.98 3.76
N ALA A 144 -3.59 15.05 4.19
CA ALA A 144 -2.43 15.01 3.30
C ALA A 144 -1.29 14.24 3.97
N LEU A 145 -0.33 13.78 3.17
CA LEU A 145 0.92 13.27 3.72
C LEU A 145 1.78 14.42 4.25
N PRO A 146 2.57 14.20 5.31
CA PRO A 146 3.58 15.16 5.78
C PRO A 146 4.64 15.50 4.72
#